data_AF-A0A5S3PVM7-F1
#
_entry.id   AF-A0A5S3PVM7-F1
#
_cell.length_a   1.000
_cell.length_b   1.000
_cell.length_c   1.000
_cell.angle_alpha   90.00
_cell.angle_beta   90.00
_cell.angle_gamma   90.00
#
_symmetry.space_group_name_H-M   'P 1'
#
loop_
_entity.id
_entity.type
_entity.pdbx_description
1 polymer ?
#
loop_
_entity_poly.entity_id
_entity_poly.type
_entity_poly.pdbx_seq_one_letter_code
_entity_poly.pdbx_strand_id
1 'polypeptide(L)'
;MKYIILLLTAVCSVLFLSNSKNTFAIQNDSQIECSEIGCEGVYVGPEFVNGSDVAHQFSNHMSGRVGDKLKELYGAGKYCKVDFANITMSTNGMGSGKVVYKLNISFKMVAEKCNAFTSFDHVGGWNHEPDLKKRKSELAKVLMKGEKLDISELKTTPEGLQEYWIQWKNKIKQSDCK
;
A
#
# COMPACT_ATOMS: atom_id res chain seq x y z
N MET A 1 41.95 -63.89 -20.36
CA MET A 1 40.63 -63.50 -20.93
C MET A 1 40.16 -62.29 -20.14
N LYS A 2 40.16 -61.05 -20.67
CA LYS A 2 39.07 -60.41 -21.46
C LYS A 2 37.69 -60.77 -20.85
N TYR A 3 36.83 -59.90 -20.31
CA TYR A 3 36.34 -58.56 -20.70
C TYR A 3 35.83 -57.81 -19.44
N ILE A 4 36.08 -56.51 -19.20
CA ILE A 4 35.27 -55.29 -19.49
C ILE A 4 33.76 -55.38 -19.14
N ILE A 5 33.23 -54.28 -18.56
CA ILE A 5 31.83 -53.77 -18.56
C ILE A 5 31.04 -54.10 -17.27
N LEU A 6 30.32 -53.23 -16.52
CA LEU A 6 29.78 -51.87 -16.70
C LEU A 6 29.56 -51.22 -15.31
N LEU A 7 29.63 -49.88 -15.23
CA LEU A 7 29.02 -49.08 -14.16
C LEU A 7 27.49 -49.24 -14.14
N LEU A 8 26.89 -49.24 -12.94
CA LEU A 8 25.54 -48.73 -12.73
C LEU A 8 25.47 -48.03 -11.37
N THR A 9 25.82 -46.75 -11.39
CA THR A 9 25.49 -45.79 -10.35
C THR A 9 23.98 -45.66 -10.27
N ALA A 10 23.37 -46.17 -9.20
CA ALA A 10 21.99 -45.87 -8.87
C ALA A 10 21.90 -44.40 -8.44
N VAL A 11 21.62 -43.52 -9.39
CA VAL A 11 21.25 -42.14 -9.14
C VAL A 11 19.88 -42.17 -8.46
N CYS A 12 19.87 -41.98 -7.14
CA CYS A 12 18.64 -41.74 -6.39
C CYS A 12 18.20 -40.30 -6.72
N SER A 13 17.54 -40.12 -7.85
CA SER A 13 16.83 -38.89 -8.19
C SER A 13 15.64 -38.78 -7.27
N VAL A 14 15.83 -38.18 -6.10
CA VAL A 14 14.74 -37.65 -5.30
C VAL A 14 14.10 -36.55 -6.14
N LEU A 15 13.04 -36.91 -6.85
CA LEU A 15 12.13 -35.96 -7.47
C LEU A 15 11.54 -35.14 -6.33
N PHE A 16 12.14 -33.99 -6.06
CA PHE A 16 11.45 -32.89 -5.41
C PHE A 16 10.30 -32.50 -6.35
N LEU A 17 9.13 -33.09 -6.13
CA LEU A 17 7.88 -32.49 -6.53
C LEU A 17 7.77 -31.20 -5.72
N SER A 18 8.35 -30.12 -6.25
CA SER A 18 8.01 -28.77 -5.86
C SER A 18 6.53 -28.62 -6.14
N ASN A 19 5.72 -28.82 -5.10
CA ASN A 19 4.33 -28.44 -5.10
C ASN A 19 4.33 -26.90 -5.17
N SER A 20 4.43 -26.38 -6.40
CA SER A 20 4.09 -25.01 -6.70
C SER A 20 2.64 -24.86 -6.26
N LYS A 21 2.44 -24.41 -5.03
CA LYS A 21 1.16 -23.80 -4.64
C LYS A 21 0.99 -22.68 -5.64
N ASN A 22 0.20 -22.94 -6.67
CA ASN A 22 -0.32 -21.93 -7.55
C ASN A 22 -0.93 -20.88 -6.63
N THR A 23 -0.19 -19.81 -6.41
CA THR A 23 -0.73 -18.55 -5.93
C THR A 23 -1.70 -18.15 -7.01
N PHE A 24 -2.97 -18.52 -6.83
CA PHE A 24 -4.07 -17.88 -7.51
C PHE A 24 -3.93 -16.40 -7.15
N ALA A 25 -3.29 -15.66 -8.04
CA ALA A 25 -3.45 -14.24 -8.13
C ALA A 25 -4.91 -14.04 -8.48
N ILE A 26 -5.75 -13.93 -7.44
CA ILE A 26 -7.06 -13.32 -7.60
C ILE A 26 -6.73 -11.89 -7.99
N GLN A 27 -6.78 -11.61 -9.30
CA GLN A 27 -6.94 -10.26 -9.79
C GLN A 27 -8.26 -9.75 -9.23
N ASN A 28 -8.21 -9.17 -8.03
CA ASN A 28 -9.21 -8.22 -7.61
C ASN A 28 -8.90 -6.95 -8.38
N ASP A 29 -9.76 -6.62 -9.34
CA ASP A 29 -9.64 -5.44 -10.18
C ASP A 29 -9.98 -4.19 -9.35
N SER A 30 -9.18 -3.90 -8.31
CA SER A 30 -9.16 -2.58 -7.70
C SER A 30 -8.51 -1.64 -8.71
N GLN A 31 -9.32 -0.98 -9.53
CA GLN A 31 -8.85 0.04 -10.44
C GLN A 31 -8.55 1.29 -9.61
N ILE A 32 -7.24 1.53 -9.39
CA ILE A 32 -6.73 2.76 -8.79
C ILE A 32 -6.15 3.60 -9.91
N GLU A 33 -6.79 4.74 -10.16
CA GLU A 33 -6.36 5.71 -11.16
C GLU A 33 -5.75 6.92 -10.45
N CYS A 34 -4.66 7.42 -11.01
CA CYS A 34 -3.93 8.54 -10.44
C CYS A 34 -3.67 9.59 -11.53
N SER A 35 -3.91 10.84 -11.18
CA SER A 35 -3.65 12.01 -12.01
C SER A 35 -2.75 13.00 -11.27
N GLU A 36 -2.65 14.23 -11.76
CA GLU A 36 -1.87 15.29 -11.10
C GLU A 36 -2.59 15.85 -9.86
N ILE A 37 -3.90 15.65 -9.76
CA ILE A 37 -4.73 16.21 -8.68
C ILE A 37 -5.08 15.21 -7.58
N GLY A 38 -4.70 13.93 -7.73
CA GLY A 38 -5.00 12.91 -6.74
C GLY A 38 -5.02 11.49 -7.31
N CYS A 39 -5.37 10.54 -6.44
CA CYS A 39 -5.67 9.17 -6.81
C CYS A 39 -7.05 8.78 -6.31
N GLU A 40 -7.80 8.05 -7.12
CA GLU A 40 -9.09 7.50 -6.74
C GLU A 40 -9.20 6.03 -7.14
N GLY A 41 -10.09 5.31 -6.46
CA GLY A 41 -10.36 3.94 -6.82
C GLY A 41 -11.56 3.37 -6.10
N VAL A 42 -12.00 2.23 -6.61
CA VAL A 42 -13.11 1.47 -6.06
C VAL A 42 -12.72 0.01 -5.96
N TYR A 43 -12.95 -0.57 -4.78
CA TYR A 43 -12.97 -2.00 -4.57
C TYR A 43 -14.43 -2.48 -4.54
N VAL A 44 -14.73 -3.50 -5.33
CA VAL A 44 -16.02 -4.22 -5.27
C VAL A 44 -15.72 -5.70 -5.17
N GLY A 45 -16.02 -6.32 -4.04
CA GLY A 45 -15.64 -7.71 -3.86
C GLY A 45 -15.96 -8.29 -2.50
N PRO A 46 -15.52 -9.53 -2.25
CA PRO A 46 -15.67 -10.14 -0.93
C PRO A 46 -14.91 -9.34 0.13
N GLU A 47 -15.44 -9.32 1.34
CA GLU A 47 -14.74 -8.73 2.49
C GLU A 47 -13.51 -9.56 2.85
N PHE A 48 -13.72 -10.87 2.98
CA PHE A 48 -12.69 -11.84 3.32
C PHE A 48 -12.54 -12.89 2.23
N VAL A 49 -11.30 -13.29 1.94
CA VAL A 49 -10.98 -14.47 1.12
C VAL A 49 -9.98 -15.32 1.89
N ASN A 50 -10.34 -16.59 2.14
CA ASN A 50 -9.53 -17.53 2.92
C ASN A 50 -9.08 -16.96 4.30
N GLY A 51 -9.93 -16.16 4.95
CA GLY A 51 -9.64 -15.52 6.23
C GLY A 51 -8.76 -14.26 6.16
N SER A 52 -8.29 -13.86 4.98
CA SER A 52 -7.62 -12.58 4.76
C SER A 52 -8.65 -11.48 4.53
N ASP A 53 -8.52 -10.35 5.20
CA ASP A 53 -9.32 -9.14 4.96
C ASP A 53 -8.87 -8.46 3.67
N VAL A 54 -9.52 -8.79 2.56
CA VAL A 54 -9.12 -8.31 1.23
C VAL A 54 -9.72 -6.92 0.96
N ALA A 55 -10.87 -6.61 1.53
CA ALA A 55 -11.44 -5.26 1.44
C ALA A 55 -10.51 -4.24 2.12
N HIS A 56 -9.94 -4.56 3.28
CA HIS A 56 -8.98 -3.68 3.96
C HIS A 56 -7.65 -3.54 3.21
N GLN A 57 -7.23 -4.57 2.47
CA GLN A 57 -6.03 -4.48 1.63
C GLN A 57 -6.14 -3.39 0.55
N PHE A 58 -7.35 -2.93 0.21
CA PHE A 58 -7.53 -1.81 -0.70
C PHE A 58 -6.84 -0.52 -0.21
N SER A 59 -6.92 -0.19 1.08
CA SER A 59 -6.19 0.97 1.65
C SER A 59 -4.67 0.83 1.47
N ASN A 60 -4.13 -0.39 1.61
CA ASN A 60 -2.70 -0.65 1.38
C ASN A 60 -2.32 -0.39 -0.09
N HIS A 61 -3.13 -0.89 -1.02
CA HIS A 61 -2.90 -0.67 -2.45
C HIS A 61 -3.00 0.81 -2.82
N MET A 62 -4.00 1.54 -2.29
CA MET A 62 -4.11 2.98 -2.48
C MET A 62 -2.88 3.71 -1.95
N SER A 63 -2.43 3.40 -0.73
CA SER A 63 -1.24 4.05 -0.16
C SER A 63 0.00 3.87 -1.04
N GLY A 64 0.21 2.65 -1.55
CA GLY A 64 1.29 2.37 -2.49
C GLY A 64 1.19 3.23 -3.75
N ARG A 65 0.02 3.25 -4.41
CA ARG A 65 -0.18 4.00 -5.66
C ARG A 65 -0.06 5.51 -5.49
N VAL A 66 -0.59 6.06 -4.39
CA VAL A 66 -0.40 7.48 -4.03
C VAL A 66 1.08 7.78 -3.82
N GLY A 67 1.78 6.95 -3.04
CA GLY A 67 3.20 7.12 -2.78
C GLY A 67 4.04 7.08 -4.07
N ASP A 68 3.69 6.23 -5.03
CA ASP A 68 4.37 6.17 -6.33
C ASP A 68 4.06 7.39 -7.19
N LYS A 69 2.79 7.82 -7.23
CA LYS A 69 2.40 9.02 -7.98
C LYS A 69 3.07 10.29 -7.45
N LEU A 70 3.17 10.45 -6.13
CA LEU A 70 3.87 11.59 -5.53
C LEU A 70 5.35 11.63 -5.95
N LYS A 71 6.03 10.47 -6.03
CA LYS A 71 7.42 10.39 -6.50
C LYS A 71 7.55 10.70 -7.99
N GLU A 72 6.60 10.25 -8.80
CA GLU A 72 6.52 10.53 -10.23
C GLU A 72 6.39 12.04 -10.47
N LEU A 73 5.37 12.67 -9.85
CA LEU A 73 5.11 14.11 -9.98
C LEU A 73 6.30 14.95 -9.52
N TYR A 74 6.90 14.58 -8.38
CA TYR A 74 8.11 15.24 -7.89
C TYR A 74 9.27 15.16 -8.89
N GLY A 75 9.46 14.00 -9.53
CA GLY A 75 10.47 13.81 -10.58
C GLY A 75 10.22 14.66 -11.83
N ALA A 76 8.95 14.95 -12.13
CA ALA A 76 8.52 15.83 -13.22
C ALA A 76 8.52 17.32 -12.86
N GLY A 77 9.00 17.71 -11.68
CA GLY A 77 8.97 19.10 -11.20
C GLY A 77 7.58 19.59 -10.75
N LYS A 78 6.61 18.68 -10.61
CA LYS A 78 5.26 18.95 -10.13
C LYS A 78 5.18 18.66 -8.63
N TYR A 79 5.46 19.68 -7.84
CA TYR A 79 5.55 19.55 -6.39
C TYR A 79 4.18 19.58 -5.75
N CYS A 80 3.84 18.53 -5.03
CA CYS A 80 2.56 18.41 -4.33
C CYS A 80 2.70 17.64 -3.02
N LYS A 81 1.61 17.65 -2.26
CA LYS A 81 1.39 16.80 -1.09
C LYS A 81 -0.05 16.33 -1.06
N VAL A 82 -0.34 15.32 -0.25
CA VAL A 82 -1.73 14.90 -0.03
C VAL A 82 -2.48 16.00 0.74
N ASP A 83 -3.69 16.28 0.27
CA ASP A 83 -4.64 17.17 0.93
C ASP A 83 -5.54 16.35 1.85
N PHE A 84 -5.10 16.17 3.10
CA PHE A 84 -5.84 15.38 4.08
C PHE A 84 -7.29 15.85 4.29
N ALA A 85 -7.56 17.15 4.17
CA ALA A 85 -8.91 17.69 4.33
C ALA A 85 -9.86 17.15 3.24
N ASN A 86 -9.35 16.95 2.03
CA ASN A 86 -10.09 16.52 0.85
C ASN A 86 -9.94 15.02 0.52
N ILE A 87 -9.50 14.21 1.49
CA ILE A 87 -9.64 12.75 1.40
C ILE A 87 -11.08 12.37 1.70
N THR A 88 -11.69 11.59 0.81
CA THR A 88 -13.05 11.06 0.97
C THR A 88 -13.02 9.53 0.94
N MET A 89 -13.80 8.91 1.81
CA MET A 89 -13.92 7.45 1.93
C MET A 89 -15.37 7.05 2.17
N SER A 90 -15.79 5.95 1.55
CA SER A 90 -17.10 5.36 1.80
C SER A 90 -17.05 3.85 1.66
N THR A 91 -17.70 3.15 2.58
CA THR A 91 -17.95 1.71 2.48
C THR A 91 -19.45 1.48 2.34
N ASN A 92 -19.81 0.38 1.68
CA ASN A 92 -21.14 -0.18 1.70
C ASN A 92 -21.03 -1.70 1.75
N GLY A 93 -21.75 -2.33 2.68
CA GLY A 93 -21.75 -3.77 2.88
C GLY A 93 -20.59 -4.29 3.72
N MET A 94 -19.84 -3.44 4.42
CA MET A 94 -18.81 -3.89 5.35
C MET A 94 -19.45 -4.62 6.55
N GLY A 95 -18.93 -5.80 6.90
CA GLY A 95 -19.54 -6.75 7.83
C GLY A 95 -20.60 -7.67 7.21
N SER A 96 -20.94 -7.51 5.92
CA SER A 96 -21.95 -8.33 5.24
C SER A 96 -21.36 -9.42 4.32
N GLY A 97 -20.03 -9.42 4.13
CA GLY A 97 -19.32 -10.37 3.27
C GLY A 97 -19.07 -9.89 1.84
N LYS A 98 -19.78 -8.86 1.35
CA LYS A 98 -19.46 -8.16 0.09
C LYS A 98 -19.41 -6.66 0.31
N VAL A 99 -18.30 -6.05 -0.10
CA VAL A 99 -17.99 -4.65 0.18
C VAL A 99 -17.85 -3.87 -1.12
N VAL A 100 -18.42 -2.67 -1.14
CA VAL A 100 -18.05 -1.59 -2.05
C VAL A 100 -17.26 -0.57 -1.24
N TYR A 101 -15.96 -0.48 -1.45
CA TYR A 101 -15.10 0.50 -0.78
C TYR A 101 -14.57 1.49 -1.81
N LYS A 102 -14.94 2.77 -1.66
CA LYS A 102 -14.47 3.88 -2.50
C LYS A 102 -13.53 4.78 -1.70
N LEU A 103 -12.47 5.22 -2.36
CA LEU A 103 -11.47 6.08 -1.76
C LEU A 103 -10.97 7.09 -2.80
N ASN A 104 -10.93 8.37 -2.41
CA ASN A 104 -10.31 9.42 -3.20
C ASN A 104 -9.34 10.21 -2.32
N ILE A 105 -8.09 10.30 -2.76
CA ILE A 105 -6.95 10.96 -2.11
C ILE A 105 -6.52 12.14 -2.97
N SER A 106 -6.99 13.33 -2.61
CA SER A 106 -6.69 14.57 -3.32
C SER A 106 -5.26 15.06 -3.05
N PHE A 107 -4.64 15.73 -4.02
CA PHE A 107 -3.35 16.39 -3.90
C PHE A 107 -3.50 17.91 -3.88
N LYS A 108 -2.58 18.57 -3.18
CA LYS A 108 -2.42 20.02 -3.14
C LYS A 108 -1.04 20.39 -3.66
N MET A 109 -1.01 21.21 -4.70
CA MET A 109 0.23 21.74 -5.26
C MET A 109 0.93 22.68 -4.27
N VAL A 110 2.26 22.66 -4.29
CA VAL A 110 3.12 23.54 -3.50
C VAL A 110 4.15 24.20 -4.40
N ALA A 111 4.53 25.43 -4.07
CA ALA A 111 5.47 26.20 -4.90
C ALA A 111 6.89 25.60 -4.86
N GLU A 112 7.36 25.25 -3.67
CA GLU A 112 8.76 24.85 -3.46
C GLU A 112 8.93 23.34 -3.42
N LYS A 113 10.01 22.87 -4.06
CA LYS A 113 10.43 21.45 -4.07
C LYS A 113 10.42 20.82 -2.68
N CYS A 114 10.93 21.52 -1.67
CA CYS A 114 11.08 20.96 -0.33
C CYS A 114 9.84 21.11 0.57
N ASN A 115 8.76 21.70 0.04
CA ASN A 115 7.45 21.71 0.68
C ASN A 115 6.56 20.53 0.24
N ALA A 116 7.02 19.74 -0.75
CA ALA A 116 6.33 18.55 -1.23
C ALA A 116 6.65 17.32 -0.37
N PHE A 117 5.76 16.33 -0.43
CA PHE A 117 5.95 15.01 0.16
C PHE A 117 5.97 13.94 -0.93
N THR A 118 6.80 12.92 -0.74
CA THR A 118 7.01 11.84 -1.74
C THR A 118 6.85 10.44 -1.16
N SER A 119 6.46 10.35 0.11
CA SER A 119 6.12 9.09 0.75
C SER A 119 4.76 9.22 1.41
N PHE A 120 3.99 8.13 1.34
CA PHE A 120 2.61 8.07 1.81
C PHE A 120 2.31 6.66 2.31
N ASP A 121 1.56 6.58 3.40
CA ASP A 121 1.13 5.33 4.04
C ASP A 121 -0.15 5.58 4.83
N HIS A 122 -0.69 4.52 5.43
CA HIS A 122 -1.83 4.62 6.33
C HIS A 122 -1.66 3.71 7.56
N VAL A 123 -2.53 3.91 8.54
CA VAL A 123 -2.83 2.89 9.56
C VAL A 123 -4.29 2.97 9.91
N GLY A 124 -4.97 1.84 9.76
CA GLY A 124 -6.39 1.72 9.98
C GLY A 124 -6.81 0.45 10.68
N GLY A 125 -8.12 0.31 10.77
CA GLY A 125 -8.81 -0.80 11.39
C GLY A 125 -10.29 -0.80 11.06
N TRP A 126 -10.95 -1.92 11.29
CA TRP A 126 -12.40 -2.03 11.23
C TRP A 126 -12.94 -2.39 12.61
N ASN A 127 -13.82 -1.54 13.16
CA ASN A 127 -14.39 -1.70 14.50
C ASN A 127 -13.36 -1.81 15.65
N HIS A 128 -12.14 -1.34 15.43
CA HIS A 128 -11.13 -1.17 16.47
C HIS A 128 -10.31 0.09 16.20
N GLU A 129 -9.77 0.67 17.27
CA GLU A 129 -8.88 1.82 17.15
C GLU A 129 -7.59 1.42 16.40
N PRO A 130 -7.14 2.21 15.41
CA PRO A 130 -5.86 1.98 14.75
C PRO A 130 -4.68 2.21 15.70
N ASP A 131 -3.68 1.33 15.68
CA ASP A 131 -2.46 1.48 16.49
C ASP A 131 -1.49 2.52 15.88
N LEU A 132 -1.90 3.79 15.95
CA LEU A 132 -1.15 4.91 15.39
C LEU A 132 0.23 5.06 16.06
N LYS A 133 0.32 4.78 17.36
CA LYS A 133 1.59 4.89 18.11
C LYS A 133 2.63 3.91 17.56
N LYS A 134 2.23 2.65 17.33
CA LYS A 134 3.11 1.65 16.74
C LYS A 134 3.51 2.03 15.32
N ARG A 135 2.56 2.43 14.46
CA ARG A 135 2.89 2.83 13.08
C ARG A 135 3.85 4.00 13.04
N LYS A 136 3.68 5.01 13.90
CA LYS A 136 4.64 6.15 14.00
C LYS A 136 6.05 5.68 14.36
N SER A 137 6.18 4.70 15.25
CA SER A 137 7.48 4.11 15.63
C SER A 137 8.12 3.35 14.46
N GLU A 138 7.33 2.62 13.68
CA GLU A 138 7.79 1.90 12.49
C GLU A 138 8.28 2.88 11.41
N LEU A 139 7.49 3.92 11.13
CA LEU A 139 7.80 4.92 10.11
C LEU A 139 8.92 5.89 10.53
N ALA A 140 9.18 6.08 11.82
CA ALA A 140 10.28 6.94 12.30
C ALA A 140 11.65 6.51 11.72
N LYS A 141 11.83 5.21 11.43
CA LYS A 141 13.07 4.65 10.88
C LYS A 141 13.33 5.02 9.41
N VAL A 142 12.28 5.44 8.69
CA VAL A 142 12.37 5.84 7.29
C VAL A 142 12.38 7.35 7.09
N LEU A 143 12.21 8.11 8.17
CA LEU A 143 12.31 9.57 8.14
C LEU A 143 13.74 10.04 7.86
N MET A 144 13.81 11.20 7.21
CA MET A 144 15.03 11.99 7.17
C MET A 144 15.30 12.59 8.56
N LYS A 145 16.57 12.84 8.87
CA LYS A 145 16.96 13.46 10.15
C LYS A 145 16.29 14.83 10.30
N GLY A 146 15.59 15.05 11.40
CA GLY A 146 14.91 16.32 11.71
C GLY A 146 13.48 16.44 11.17
N GLU A 147 13.08 15.57 10.25
CA GLU A 147 11.72 15.54 9.71
C GLU A 147 10.73 14.84 10.64
N LYS A 148 9.45 15.12 10.44
CA LYS A 148 8.33 14.52 11.19
C LYS A 148 7.32 13.91 10.22
N LEU A 149 6.55 12.94 10.72
CA LEU A 149 5.38 12.44 10.02
C LEU A 149 4.29 13.51 10.05
N ASP A 150 3.72 13.80 8.88
CA ASP A 150 2.48 14.57 8.74
C ASP A 150 1.33 13.58 8.68
N ILE A 151 0.33 13.75 9.55
CA ILE A 151 -0.68 12.74 9.84
C ILE A 151 -2.05 13.41 9.81
N SER A 152 -3.01 12.81 9.11
CA SER A 152 -4.39 13.28 9.08
C SER A 152 -5.07 13.16 10.44
N GLU A 153 -6.22 13.81 10.60
CA GLU A 153 -7.19 13.38 11.61
C GLU A 153 -7.72 11.97 11.28
N LEU A 154 -8.30 11.30 12.28
CA LEU A 154 -8.93 9.99 12.08
C LEU A 154 -10.13 10.14 11.16
N LYS A 155 -10.10 9.44 10.03
CA LYS A 155 -11.24 9.38 9.11
C LYS A 155 -12.01 8.09 9.36
N THR A 156 -13.33 8.18 9.32
CA THR A 156 -14.21 7.06 9.59
C THR A 156 -15.31 6.93 8.55
N THR A 157 -15.85 5.73 8.42
CA THR A 157 -17.08 5.47 7.67
C THR A 157 -18.20 5.07 8.64
N PRO A 158 -19.48 5.19 8.24
CA PRO A 158 -20.60 4.73 9.06
C PRO A 158 -20.56 3.24 9.43
N GLU A 159 -19.87 2.41 8.63
CA GLU A 159 -19.77 0.95 8.86
C GLU A 159 -18.53 0.56 9.70
N GLY A 160 -17.85 1.54 10.29
CA GLY A 160 -16.81 1.30 11.30
C GLY A 160 -15.38 1.18 10.78
N LEU A 161 -15.13 1.41 9.48
CA LEU A 161 -13.76 1.58 8.98
C LEU A 161 -13.16 2.85 9.58
N GLN A 162 -11.91 2.78 10.04
CA GLN A 162 -11.15 3.86 10.65
C GLN A 162 -9.76 3.94 10.03
N GLU A 163 -9.31 5.12 9.59
CA GLU A 163 -8.05 5.29 8.86
C GLU A 163 -7.35 6.60 9.25
N TYR A 164 -6.07 6.50 9.61
CA TYR A 164 -5.11 7.61 9.60
C TYR A 164 -4.28 7.56 8.33
N TRP A 165 -4.13 8.70 7.65
CA TRP A 165 -3.27 8.84 6.48
C TRP A 165 -2.00 9.59 6.87
N ILE A 166 -0.86 9.14 6.36
CA ILE A 166 0.45 9.57 6.81
C ILE A 166 1.30 9.92 5.59
N GLN A 167 1.92 11.10 5.58
CA GLN A 167 2.87 11.50 4.54
C GLN A 167 4.18 12.01 5.15
N TRP A 168 5.27 11.86 4.41
CA TRP A 168 6.58 12.35 4.83
C TRP A 168 7.55 12.53 3.65
N LYS A 169 8.66 13.22 3.93
CA LYS A 169 9.73 13.41 2.95
C LYS A 169 10.56 12.14 2.82
N ASN A 170 10.74 11.65 1.61
CA ASN A 170 11.57 10.46 1.39
C ASN A 170 13.06 10.82 1.54
N LYS A 171 13.76 10.13 2.43
CA LYS A 171 15.19 10.38 2.72
C LYS A 171 16.14 10.21 1.53
N ILE A 172 15.75 9.48 0.49
CA ILE A 172 16.54 9.29 -0.74
C ILE A 172 16.09 10.29 -1.81
N LYS A 173 14.79 10.33 -2.13
CA LYS A 173 14.28 11.18 -3.24
C LYS A 173 14.40 12.67 -2.96
N GLN A 174 14.33 13.06 -1.69
CA GLN A 174 14.36 14.45 -1.24
C GLN A 174 15.61 14.75 -0.40
N SER A 175 16.71 14.00 -0.57
CA SER A 175 17.91 14.11 0.26
C SER A 175 18.57 15.49 0.24
N ASP A 176 18.26 16.33 -0.75
CA ASP A 176 18.73 17.70 -0.87
C ASP A 176 17.82 18.73 -0.17
N CYS A 177 16.68 18.30 0.36
CA CYS A 177 15.86 19.08 1.26
C CYS A 177 16.44 19.04 2.67
N LYS A 178 16.65 20.22 3.25
CA LYS A 178 17.25 20.41 4.58
C LYS A 178 16.23 20.21 5.70
#